data_AF-K7EMT8-F1
#
_entry.id   AF-K7EMT8-F1
#
_cell.length_a   1.000
_cell.length_b   1.000
_cell.length_c   1.000
_cell.angle_alpha   90.00
_cell.angle_beta   90.00
_cell.angle_gamma   90.00
#
_symmetry.space_group_name_H-M   'P 1'
#
loop_
_entity.id
_entity.type
_entity.pdbx_description
1 polymer ?
#
loop_
_entity_poly.entity_id
_entity_poly.type
_entity_poly.pdbx_seq_one_letter_code
_entity_poly.pdbx_strand_id
1 'polypeptide(L)'
;AVQLFLCDLLLVVRTSLWRQQQPPAPAPAAQGTSSRPQASALELRGFQRDLSSLRRLAQSFRPAMRRVFLHEATARLMAGASPTRTHQLLDRSLRRRAGPGGKGADGCAD
;
A
#
# COMPACT_ATOMS: atom_id res chain seq x y z
N ALA A 1 6.93 8.13 27.66
CA ALA A 1 7.53 8.75 26.46
C ALA A 1 8.57 7.85 25.78
N VAL A 2 9.57 7.34 26.49
CA VAL A 2 10.68 6.53 25.93
C VAL A 2 10.19 5.30 25.13
N GLN A 3 9.24 4.53 25.66
CA GLN A 3 8.68 3.36 24.96
C GLN A 3 8.06 3.70 23.59
N LEU A 4 7.43 4.87 23.48
CA LEU A 4 6.79 5.33 22.24
C LEU A 4 7.85 5.67 21.18
N PHE A 5 8.93 6.31 21.61
CA PHE A 5 10.09 6.62 20.76
C PHE A 5 10.79 5.34 20.28
N LEU A 6 10.99 4.36 21.17
CA LEU A 6 11.59 3.07 20.81
C LEU A 6 10.75 2.30 19.80
N CYS A 7 9.42 2.20 20.02
CA CYS A 7 8.52 1.55 19.06
C CYS A 7 8.52 2.24 17.70
N ASP A 8 8.55 3.58 17.67
CA ASP A 8 8.61 4.35 16.44
C ASP A 8 9.95 4.12 15.70
N LEU A 9 11.07 4.14 16.43
CA LEU A 9 12.39 3.89 15.87
C LEU A 9 12.49 2.47 15.28
N LEU A 10 11.97 1.46 15.98
CA LEU A 10 11.94 0.07 15.48
C LEU A 10 11.17 -0.02 14.17
N LEU A 11 10.00 0.62 14.07
CA LEU A 11 9.19 0.64 12.84
C LEU A 11 9.93 1.36 11.69
N VAL A 12 10.61 2.48 11.98
CA VAL A 12 11.42 3.20 10.99
C VAL A 12 12.58 2.35 10.48
N VAL A 13 13.35 1.74 11.38
CA VAL A 13 14.49 0.88 11.02
C VAL A 13 14.02 -0.30 10.17
N ARG A 14 12.93 -0.98 10.58
CA ARG A 14 12.38 -2.13 9.85
C ARG A 14 11.92 -1.76 8.44
N THR A 15 11.31 -0.58 8.30
CA THR A 15 10.91 -0.04 6.99
C THR A 15 12.11 0.31 6.11
N SER A 16 13.18 0.85 6.70
CA SER A 16 14.40 1.20 5.99
C SER A 16 15.15 -0.05 5.52
N LEU A 17 15.26 -1.07 6.36
CA LEU A 17 15.83 -2.37 5.97
C LEU A 17 15.03 -3.00 4.83
N TRP A 18 13.70 -3.02 4.92
CA TRP A 18 12.84 -3.52 3.84
C TRP A 18 13.04 -2.73 2.53
N ARG A 19 13.13 -1.39 2.60
CA ARG A 19 13.42 -0.57 1.40
C ARG A 19 14.79 -0.87 0.79
N GLN A 20 15.81 -1.09 1.63
CA GLN A 20 17.16 -1.40 1.18
C GLN A 20 17.22 -2.75 0.45
N GLN A 21 16.37 -3.70 0.87
CA GLN A 21 16.25 -5.02 0.24
C GLN A 21 15.45 -4.99 -1.08
N GLN A 22 14.81 -3.88 -1.45
CA GLN A 22 14.12 -3.80 -2.73
C GLN A 22 15.13 -3.76 -3.88
N PRO A 23 15.01 -4.65 -4.89
CA PRO A 23 15.81 -4.56 -6.10
C PRO A 23 15.65 -3.18 -6.75
N PRO A 24 16.71 -2.61 -7.36
CA PRO A 24 16.58 -1.41 -8.17
C PRO A 24 15.50 -1.63 -9.22
N ALA A 25 14.60 -0.65 -9.37
CA ALA A 25 13.45 -0.76 -10.26
C ALA A 25 13.92 -1.17 -11.66
N PRO A 26 13.37 -2.25 -12.27
CA PRO A 26 13.64 -2.51 -13.67
C PRO A 26 13.18 -1.29 -14.49
N ALA A 27 13.97 -0.95 -15.50
CA ALA A 27 13.69 0.10 -16.48
C ALA A 27 12.23 0.01 -16.99
N PRO A 28 11.64 1.11 -17.50
CA PRO A 28 10.25 1.12 -17.97
C PRO A 28 10.13 0.35 -19.29
N ALA A 29 10.28 -0.98 -19.23
CA ALA A 29 9.88 -1.89 -20.28
C ALA A 29 8.41 -2.23 -20.07
N ALA A 30 7.67 -2.23 -21.18
CA ALA A 30 6.22 -2.24 -21.22
C ALA A 30 5.60 -3.42 -20.45
N GLN A 31 4.38 -3.15 -19.94
CA GLN A 31 3.34 -4.11 -19.55
C GLN A 31 3.44 -4.74 -18.14
N GLY A 32 2.65 -4.17 -17.23
CA GLY A 32 1.58 -4.96 -16.61
C GLY A 32 1.71 -5.31 -15.13
N THR A 33 2.91 -5.44 -14.57
CA THR A 33 3.07 -5.93 -13.18
C THR A 33 4.24 -5.24 -12.47
N SER A 34 4.08 -3.95 -12.13
CA SER A 34 4.92 -3.30 -11.12
C SER A 34 4.49 -3.74 -9.72
N SER A 35 4.61 -5.04 -9.42
CA SER A 35 4.49 -5.54 -8.05
C SER A 35 5.71 -5.09 -7.28
N ARG A 36 5.56 -4.04 -6.45
CA ARG A 36 6.56 -3.69 -5.46
C ARG A 36 6.89 -4.95 -4.63
N PRO A 37 8.17 -5.29 -4.40
CA PRO A 37 8.56 -6.44 -3.61
C PRO A 37 7.82 -6.47 -2.27
N GLN A 38 7.08 -7.56 -2.03
CA GLN A 38 6.43 -7.80 -0.75
C GLN A 38 7.50 -8.13 0.30
N ALA A 39 7.33 -7.63 1.52
CA ALA A 39 8.16 -8.04 2.64
C ALA A 39 7.92 -9.53 2.94
N SER A 40 8.93 -10.22 3.47
CA SER A 40 8.76 -11.61 3.89
C SER A 40 7.69 -11.71 4.99
N ALA A 41 7.02 -12.87 5.07
CA ALA A 41 5.98 -13.10 6.08
C ALA A 41 6.50 -12.90 7.52
N LEU A 42 7.78 -13.25 7.77
CA LEU A 42 8.42 -13.07 9.08
C LEU A 42 8.65 -11.59 9.41
N GLU A 43 9.16 -10.81 8.47
CA GLU A 43 9.38 -9.37 8.64
C GLU A 43 8.05 -8.64 8.87
N LEU A 44 7.02 -8.99 8.09
CA LEU A 44 5.69 -8.42 8.19
C LEU A 44 5.04 -8.76 9.54
N ARG A 45 5.19 -9.99 10.04
CA ARG A 45 4.67 -10.39 11.36
C ARG A 45 5.33 -9.60 12.48
N GLY A 46 6.64 -9.40 12.41
CA GLY A 46 7.37 -8.56 13.35
C GLY A 46 6.90 -7.10 13.30
N PHE A 47 6.76 -6.54 12.09
CA PHE A 47 6.25 -5.19 11.88
C PHE A 47 4.84 -5.00 12.48
N GLN A 48 3.93 -5.95 12.28
CA GLN A 48 2.58 -5.91 12.83
C GLN A 48 2.56 -5.96 14.37
N ARG A 49 3.47 -6.71 14.99
CA ARG A 49 3.62 -6.77 16.45
C ARG A 49 4.08 -5.44 17.03
N ASP A 50 5.04 -4.79 16.38
CA ASP A 50 5.54 -3.47 16.79
C ASP A 50 4.46 -2.40 16.60
N LEU A 51 3.73 -2.43 15.47
CA LEU A 51 2.60 -1.54 15.19
C LEU A 51 1.47 -1.70 16.20
N SER A 52 1.18 -2.94 16.63
CA SER A 52 0.19 -3.22 17.67
C SER A 52 0.61 -2.64 19.02
N SER A 53 1.91 -2.68 19.33
CA SER A 53 2.46 -2.07 20.54
C SER A 53 2.40 -0.55 20.48
N LEU A 54 2.76 0.06 19.34
CA LEU A 54 2.62 1.49 19.10
C LEU A 54 1.15 1.93 19.24
N ARG A 55 0.20 1.17 18.70
CA ARG A 55 -1.25 1.43 18.83
C ARG A 55 -1.69 1.47 20.29
N ARG A 56 -1.28 0.48 21.10
CA ARG A 56 -1.59 0.47 22.54
C ARG A 56 -1.00 1.68 23.27
N LEU A 57 0.24 2.06 22.95
CA LEU A 57 0.88 3.26 23.53
C LEU A 57 0.24 4.56 23.05
N ALA A 58 -0.28 4.62 21.83
CA ALA A 58 -0.95 5.80 21.27
C ALA A 58 -2.35 6.03 21.86
N GLN A 59 -2.98 5.00 22.44
CA GLN A 59 -4.27 5.15 23.13
C GLN A 59 -4.18 6.10 24.32
N SER A 60 -3.07 6.09 25.06
CA SER A 60 -2.83 7.00 26.18
C SER A 60 -2.23 8.35 25.75
N PHE A 61 -1.83 8.50 24.49
CA PHE A 61 -1.23 9.72 23.97
C PHE A 61 -1.71 10.02 22.55
N ARG A 62 -2.86 10.71 22.45
CA ARG A 62 -3.55 11.06 21.19
C ARG A 62 -2.64 11.60 20.07
N PRO A 63 -1.62 12.46 20.32
CA PRO A 63 -0.74 12.95 19.26
C PRO A 63 0.05 11.85 18.52
N ALA A 64 0.24 10.67 19.14
CA ALA A 64 0.91 9.54 18.50
C ALA A 64 0.06 8.81 17.45
N MET A 65 -1.27 9.03 17.40
CA MET A 65 -2.14 8.37 16.42
C MET A 65 -1.74 8.68 14.98
N ARG A 66 -1.23 9.89 14.69
CA ARG A 66 -0.73 10.23 13.36
C ARG A 66 0.40 9.30 12.91
N ARG A 67 1.27 8.89 13.83
CA ARG A 67 2.37 7.93 13.56
C ARG A 67 1.84 6.52 13.31
N VAL A 68 0.82 6.11 14.07
CA VAL A 68 0.13 4.82 13.85
C VAL A 68 -0.41 4.74 12.42
N PHE A 69 -1.12 5.76 11.94
CA PHE A 69 -1.68 5.76 10.58
C PHE A 69 -0.60 5.66 9.49
N LEU A 70 0.53 6.35 9.68
CA LEU A 70 1.65 6.28 8.73
C LEU A 70 2.26 4.88 8.68
N HIS A 71 2.52 4.27 9.84
CA HIS A 71 3.08 2.92 9.91
C HIS A 71 2.08 1.86 9.44
N GLU A 72 0.77 2.06 9.60
CA GLU A 72 -0.24 1.20 8.97
C GLU A 72 -0.20 1.25 7.45
N ALA A 73 -0.04 2.44 6.86
CA ALA A 73 0.11 2.57 5.41
C ALA A 73 1.35 1.81 4.93
N THR A 74 2.45 1.91 5.68
CA THR A 74 3.67 1.12 5.44
C THR A 74 3.42 -0.38 5.54
N ALA A 75 2.69 -0.87 6.55
CA ALA A 75 2.35 -2.29 6.68
C ALA A 75 1.59 -2.80 5.45
N ARG A 76 0.64 -2.00 4.95
CA ARG A 76 -0.12 -2.32 3.73
C ARG A 76 0.79 -2.39 2.51
N LEU A 77 1.74 -1.46 2.36
CA LEU A 77 2.73 -1.48 1.29
C LEU A 77 3.67 -2.70 1.40
N MET A 78 4.12 -3.05 2.60
CA MET A 78 4.95 -4.23 2.87
C MET A 78 4.19 -5.53 2.54
N ALA A 79 2.88 -5.57 2.79
CA ALA A 79 2.00 -6.67 2.38
C ALA A 79 1.67 -6.66 0.85
N GLY A 80 2.19 -5.69 0.10
CA GLY A 80 1.97 -5.56 -1.35
C GLY A 80 0.63 -4.95 -1.76
N ALA A 81 -0.11 -4.34 -0.84
CA ALA A 81 -1.26 -3.52 -1.20
C ALA A 81 -0.74 -2.27 -1.93
N SER A 82 -0.95 -2.23 -3.25
CA SER A 82 -0.56 -1.09 -4.08
C SER A 82 -1.80 -0.21 -4.33
N PRO A 83 -1.79 1.09 -3.91
CA PRO A 83 -2.89 2.02 -4.18
C PRO A 83 -3.18 2.14 -5.67
N THR A 84 -2.13 2.09 -6.50
CA THR A 84 -2.22 2.18 -7.96
C THR A 84 -2.90 0.97 -8.58
N ARG A 85 -2.72 -0.24 -8.05
CA ARG A 85 -3.39 -1.45 -8.56
C ARG A 85 -4.89 -1.38 -8.33
N THR A 86 -5.32 -0.95 -7.15
CA THR A 86 -6.74 -0.71 -6.87
C THR A 86 -7.28 0.41 -7.75
N HIS A 87 -6.56 1.53 -7.90
CA HIS A 87 -6.96 2.62 -8.79
C HIS A 87 -7.03 2.21 -10.26
N GLN A 88 -6.11 1.36 -10.76
CA GLN A 88 -6.13 0.84 -12.13
C GLN A 88 -7.28 -0.15 -12.35
N LEU A 89 -7.56 -1.02 -11.38
CA LEU A 89 -8.71 -1.92 -11.46
C LEU A 89 -10.02 -1.14 -11.42
N LEU A 90 -10.11 -0.10 -10.58
CA LEU A 90 -11.23 0.82 -10.54
C LEU A 90 -11.36 1.59 -11.85
N ASP A 91 -10.30 2.21 -12.36
CA ASP A 91 -10.32 2.94 -13.64
C ASP A 91 -10.71 2.01 -14.80
N ARG A 92 -10.17 0.79 -14.85
CA ARG A 92 -10.60 -0.22 -15.85
C ARG A 92 -12.06 -0.62 -15.69
N SER A 93 -12.55 -0.78 -14.47
CA SER A 93 -13.95 -1.14 -14.21
C SER A 93 -14.90 0.02 -14.54
N LEU A 94 -14.52 1.26 -14.23
CA LEU A 94 -15.23 2.47 -14.59
C LEU A 94 -15.25 2.68 -16.09
N ARG A 95 -14.13 2.52 -16.80
CA ARG A 95 -14.07 2.57 -18.27
C ARG A 95 -14.91 1.48 -18.93
N ARG A 96 -14.93 0.26 -18.37
CA ARG A 96 -15.81 -0.80 -18.86
C ARG A 96 -17.29 -0.50 -18.63
N ARG A 97 -17.64 0.12 -17.49
CA ARG A 97 -19.03 0.53 -17.20
C ARG A 97 -19.45 1.76 -17.99
N ALA A 98 -18.50 2.65 -18.29
CA ALA A 98 -18.61 3.75 -19.23
C ALA A 98 -18.36 3.29 -20.68
N GLY A 99 -18.58 1.99 -20.98
CA GLY A 99 -18.63 1.49 -22.35
C GLY A 99 -19.57 2.36 -23.20
N PRO A 100 -19.31 2.47 -24.52
CA PRO A 100 -19.81 3.53 -25.37
C PRO A 100 -21.34 3.44 -25.54
N GLY A 101 -22.08 4.02 -24.59
CA GLY A 101 -23.48 4.33 -24.72
C GLY A 101 -23.63 5.54 -25.63
N GLY A 102 -23.63 5.29 -26.94
CA GLY A 102 -23.81 6.34 -27.94
C GLY A 102 -23.55 5.92 -29.38
N LYS A 103 -23.87 4.68 -29.77
CA LYS A 103 -24.00 4.34 -31.19
C LYS A 103 -25.10 3.31 -31.41
N GLY A 104 -26.33 3.75 -31.15
CA GLY A 104 -27.55 3.13 -31.64
C GLY A 104 -28.34 4.20 -32.40
N ALA A 105 -27.89 4.54 -33.60
CA ALA A 105 -28.69 5.29 -34.56
C ALA A 105 -28.26 4.87 -35.98
N ASP A 106 -29.23 4.30 -36.67
CA ASP A 106 -29.35 4.03 -38.11
C ASP A 106 -28.29 3.16 -38.80
N GLY A 107 -28.58 1.86 -38.80
CA GLY A 107 -28.20 0.93 -39.85
C GLY A 107 -29.44 0.49 -40.62
N CYS A 108 -29.62 1.08 -41.80
CA CYS A 108 -30.55 0.69 -42.85
C CYS A 108 -30.31 -0.76 -43.34
N ALA A 109 -31.37 -1.55 -43.49
CA ALA A 109 -31.48 -2.75 -44.36
C ALA A 109 -32.96 -3.19 -44.35
N ASP A 110 -33.71 -2.83 -45.40
CA ASP A 110 -34.19 -3.69 -46.49
C ASP A 110 -35.43 -4.52 -46.10
#